data_AF-A0A5B7C1I2-F1
#
_entry.id   AF-A0A5B7C1I2-F1
#
_cell.length_a   1.000
_cell.length_b   1.000
_cell.length_c   1.000
_cell.angle_alpha   90.00
_cell.angle_beta   90.00
_cell.angle_gamma   90.00
#
_symmetry.space_group_name_H-M   'P 1'
#
loop_
_entity.id
_entity.type
_entity.pdbx_description
1 polymer ?
#
loop_
_entity_poly.entity_id
_entity_poly.type
_entity_poly.pdbx_seq_one_letter_code
_entity_poly.pdbx_strand_id
1 'polypeptide(L)'
;SYHHLPSHLKRCFDYCAVIPKDYVFKEKEIVLMWMAEGLIHGSEGNQQTEDLGCEYFRELVSISFFQPSSTDNSEFIMHDLINDLAQVVAGKMCSRLDNKVDGGSQNKIAQKARHLSYTSSYYDGIKRFEVLKEVECLRTFLPFTSSDYFPERYITSYVLFDLLPKLKCLRVLCLSKYRIIELPDSIGDLKHLRYL
;
A
#
# COMPACT_ATOMS: atom_id res chain seq x y z
N SER A 1 -3.81 5.81 -22.97
CA SER A 1 -4.16 6.71 -21.85
C SER A 1 -2.94 6.99 -20.97
N TYR A 2 -2.36 6.00 -20.27
CA TYR A 2 -1.20 6.18 -19.37
C TYR A 2 0.02 6.90 -19.99
N HIS A 3 0.40 6.58 -21.24
CA HIS A 3 1.57 7.22 -21.86
C HIS A 3 1.47 8.75 -21.94
N HIS A 4 0.26 9.30 -21.98
CA HIS A 4 0.01 10.74 -22.03
C HIS A 4 -0.11 11.39 -20.64
N LEU A 5 -0.08 10.60 -19.55
CA LEU A 5 -0.11 11.16 -18.20
C LEU A 5 1.16 12.00 -17.93
N PRO A 6 1.01 13.17 -17.28
CA PRO A 6 2.12 13.88 -16.66
C PRO A 6 2.93 12.99 -15.73
N SER A 7 4.22 13.30 -15.57
CA SER A 7 5.15 12.48 -14.78
C SER A 7 4.76 12.35 -13.31
N HIS A 8 4.16 13.39 -12.71
CA HIS A 8 3.69 13.36 -11.33
C HIS A 8 2.51 12.38 -11.16
N LEU A 9 1.51 12.41 -12.07
CA LEU A 9 0.40 11.47 -12.05
C LEU A 9 0.84 10.04 -12.34
N LYS A 10 1.81 9.82 -13.24
CA LYS A 10 2.39 8.49 -13.47
C LYS A 10 2.94 7.91 -12.18
N ARG A 11 3.77 8.67 -11.44
CA ARG A 11 4.35 8.21 -10.18
C ARG A 11 3.27 7.88 -9.13
N CYS A 12 2.25 8.70 -9.00
CA CYS A 12 1.11 8.45 -8.12
C CYS A 12 0.34 7.18 -8.52
N PHE A 13 0.09 7.00 -9.81
CA PHE A 13 -0.62 5.83 -10.34
C PHE A 13 0.20 4.54 -10.23
N ASP A 14 1.51 4.59 -10.52
CA ASP A 14 2.42 3.44 -10.37
C ASP A 14 2.41 2.92 -8.92
N TYR A 15 2.37 3.84 -7.94
CA TYR A 15 2.25 3.47 -6.53
C TYR A 15 0.94 2.74 -6.23
N CYS A 16 -0.17 3.13 -6.86
CA CYS A 16 -1.47 2.49 -6.68
C CYS A 16 -1.49 1.01 -7.11
N ALA A 17 -0.43 0.50 -7.73
CA ALA A 17 -0.20 -0.94 -7.87
C ALA A 17 -0.18 -1.68 -6.52
N VAL A 18 -0.03 -1.03 -5.37
CA VAL A 18 -0.22 -1.71 -4.07
C VAL A 18 -1.67 -2.11 -3.80
N ILE A 19 -2.66 -1.45 -4.41
CA ILE A 19 -4.08 -1.66 -4.11
C ILE A 19 -4.58 -2.94 -4.79
N PRO A 20 -5.15 -3.93 -4.06
CA PRO A 20 -5.64 -5.15 -4.68
C PRO A 20 -6.84 -4.89 -5.59
N LYS A 21 -7.13 -5.86 -6.46
CA LYS A 21 -8.35 -5.86 -7.28
C LYS A 21 -9.57 -5.83 -6.38
N ASP A 22 -10.63 -5.18 -6.85
CA ASP A 22 -11.91 -5.01 -6.16
C ASP A 22 -11.86 -4.29 -4.80
N TYR A 23 -10.71 -3.71 -4.42
CA TYR A 23 -10.62 -2.94 -3.19
C TYR A 23 -11.29 -1.58 -3.36
N VAL A 24 -12.19 -1.28 -2.43
CA VAL A 24 -12.86 0.00 -2.31
C VAL A 24 -12.03 0.88 -1.38
N PHE A 25 -11.65 2.06 -1.85
CA PHE A 25 -10.80 3.00 -1.11
C PHE A 25 -11.38 4.42 -1.12
N LYS A 26 -10.95 5.23 -0.15
CA LYS A 26 -11.31 6.66 -0.06
C LYS A 26 -10.21 7.53 -0.63
N GLU A 27 -10.58 8.67 -1.22
CA GLU A 27 -9.64 9.68 -1.73
C GLU A 27 -8.54 10.00 -0.70
N LYS A 28 -8.95 10.29 0.54
CA LYS A 28 -8.04 10.65 1.62
C LYS A 28 -7.01 9.56 1.96
N GLU A 29 -7.39 8.28 1.87
CA GLU A 29 -6.48 7.15 2.12
C GLU A 29 -5.33 7.17 1.11
N ILE A 30 -5.65 7.33 -0.17
CA ILE A 30 -4.68 7.33 -1.26
C ILE A 30 -3.79 8.58 -1.22
N VAL A 31 -4.39 9.75 -0.99
CA VAL A 31 -3.66 11.02 -0.91
C VAL A 31 -2.63 10.98 0.23
N LEU A 32 -3.01 10.52 1.42
CA LEU A 32 -2.09 10.42 2.55
C LEU A 32 -0.92 9.47 2.27
N MET A 33 -1.16 8.36 1.57
CA MET A 33 -0.08 7.46 1.17
C MET A 33 0.86 8.09 0.14
N TRP A 34 0.34 8.84 -0.85
CA TRP A 34 1.17 9.57 -1.80
C TRP A 34 2.01 10.66 -1.12
N MET A 35 1.44 11.36 -0.13
CA MET A 35 2.16 12.33 0.69
C MET A 35 3.30 11.65 1.46
N ALA A 36 3.03 10.54 2.13
CA ALA A 36 4.00 9.79 2.91
C ALA A 36 5.16 9.24 2.06
N GLU A 37 4.87 8.80 0.83
CA GLU A 37 5.89 8.38 -0.13
C GLU A 37 6.63 9.55 -0.80
N GLY A 38 6.21 10.80 -0.59
CA GLY A 38 6.81 11.98 -1.21
C GLY A 38 6.59 12.02 -2.72
N LEU A 39 5.42 11.57 -3.18
CA LEU A 39 5.03 11.61 -4.59
C LEU A 39 4.45 12.97 -4.99
N ILE A 40 3.87 13.68 -4.02
CA ILE A 40 3.31 15.03 -4.20
C ILE A 40 4.38 16.05 -3.83
N HIS A 41 4.69 16.97 -4.75
CA HIS A 41 5.71 18.00 -4.57
C HIS A 41 5.01 19.35 -4.35
N GLY A 42 4.42 19.54 -3.17
CA GLY A 42 3.85 20.82 -2.74
C GLY A 42 4.92 21.79 -2.24
N SER A 43 4.57 23.07 -2.13
CA SER A 43 5.31 24.06 -1.34
C SER A 43 5.25 23.73 0.17
N GLU A 44 6.03 24.45 0.99
CA GLU A 44 6.14 24.19 2.43
C GLU A 44 4.77 24.25 3.14
N GLY A 45 4.16 23.08 3.40
CA GLY A 45 2.91 22.97 4.15
C GLY A 45 2.13 21.68 3.88
N ASN A 46 1.68 21.01 4.94
CA ASN A 46 0.90 19.76 4.83
C ASN A 46 -0.44 20.00 4.11
N GLN A 47 -1.14 21.10 4.41
CA GLN A 47 -2.44 21.40 3.80
C GLN A 47 -2.32 21.57 2.28
N GLN A 48 -1.35 22.35 1.82
CA GLN A 48 -1.12 22.55 0.38
C GLN A 48 -0.75 21.25 -0.33
N THR A 49 -0.01 20.38 0.34
CA THR A 49 0.36 19.07 -0.19
C THR A 49 -0.84 18.14 -0.27
N GLU A 50 -1.74 18.15 0.72
CA GLU A 50 -3.00 17.40 0.69
C GLU A 50 -3.92 17.90 -0.42
N ASP A 51 -4.11 19.23 -0.54
CA ASP A 51 -4.94 19.85 -1.58
C ASP A 51 -4.45 19.48 -2.99
N LEU A 52 -3.12 19.56 -3.23
CA LEU A 52 -2.52 19.13 -4.49
C LEU A 52 -2.67 17.62 -4.74
N GLY A 53 -2.60 16.81 -3.68
CA GLY A 53 -2.89 15.39 -3.76
C GLY A 53 -4.33 15.10 -4.18
N CYS A 54 -5.29 15.84 -3.64
CA CYS A 54 -6.70 15.76 -4.01
C CYS A 54 -6.91 16.16 -5.49
N GLU A 55 -6.21 17.17 -5.98
CA GLU A 55 -6.21 17.54 -7.41
C GLU A 55 -5.72 16.38 -8.28
N TYR A 56 -4.58 15.77 -7.93
CA TYR A 56 -4.04 14.62 -8.66
C TYR A 56 -5.00 13.43 -8.66
N PHE A 57 -5.68 13.19 -7.53
CA PHE A 57 -6.68 12.14 -7.42
C PHE A 57 -7.85 12.40 -8.37
N ARG A 58 -8.39 13.63 -8.38
CA ARG A 58 -9.50 14.03 -9.27
C ARG A 58 -9.12 13.97 -10.75
N GLU A 59 -7.87 14.26 -11.10
CA GLU A 59 -7.38 14.07 -12.46
C GLU A 59 -7.43 12.59 -12.88
N LEU A 60 -6.97 11.68 -12.01
CA LEU A 60 -7.07 10.23 -12.26
C LEU A 60 -8.53 9.74 -12.34
N VAL A 61 -9.44 10.33 -11.55
CA VAL A 61 -10.89 10.08 -11.69
C VAL A 61 -11.41 10.58 -13.05
N SER A 62 -11.01 11.78 -13.50
CA SER A 62 -11.51 12.37 -14.74
C SER A 62 -11.16 11.57 -15.99
N ILE A 63 -10.06 10.81 -15.95
CA ILE A 63 -9.64 9.88 -17.03
C ILE A 63 -10.05 8.43 -16.76
N SER A 64 -10.93 8.19 -15.79
CA SER A 64 -11.48 6.88 -15.41
C SER A 64 -10.45 5.86 -14.95
N PHE A 65 -9.30 6.31 -14.41
CA PHE A 65 -8.36 5.41 -13.75
C PHE A 65 -8.90 4.97 -12.39
N PHE A 66 -9.57 5.90 -11.70
CA PHE A 66 -10.42 5.62 -10.56
C PHE A 66 -11.87 5.90 -10.94
N GLN A 67 -12.78 5.07 -10.47
CA GLN A 67 -14.21 5.25 -10.71
C GLN A 67 -14.96 5.22 -9.37
N PRO A 68 -16.02 6.02 -9.19
CA PRO A 68 -16.85 5.94 -8.01
C PRO A 68 -17.38 4.52 -7.79
N SER A 69 -17.42 4.10 -6.53
CA SER A 69 -18.04 2.85 -6.10
C SER A 69 -19.54 2.87 -6.43
N SER A 70 -20.11 1.70 -6.74
CA SER A 70 -21.55 1.57 -6.95
C SER A 70 -22.37 1.79 -5.67
N THR A 71 -21.73 1.71 -4.52
CA THR A 71 -22.40 1.70 -3.20
C THR A 71 -22.34 3.07 -2.51
N ASP A 72 -21.24 3.79 -2.67
CA ASP A 72 -21.02 5.10 -2.04
C ASP A 72 -20.18 5.98 -2.98
N ASN A 73 -20.70 7.15 -3.33
CA ASN A 73 -20.01 8.11 -4.22
C ASN A 73 -18.77 8.76 -3.57
N SER A 74 -18.58 8.61 -2.25
CA SER A 74 -17.37 9.03 -1.54
C SER A 74 -16.25 7.99 -1.58
N GLU A 75 -16.53 6.82 -2.14
CA GLU A 75 -15.60 5.71 -2.28
C GLU A 75 -15.31 5.43 -3.77
N PHE A 76 -14.15 4.85 -4.02
CA PHE A 76 -13.63 4.64 -5.36
C PHE A 76 -13.08 3.22 -5.52
N ILE A 77 -13.05 2.76 -6.76
CA ILE A 77 -12.45 1.51 -7.16
C ILE A 77 -11.47 1.74 -8.31
N MET A 78 -10.54 0.80 -8.45
CA MET A 78 -9.69 0.65 -9.62
C MET A 78 -10.05 -0.66 -10.31
N HIS A 79 -10.71 -0.59 -11.46
CA HIS A 79 -11.13 -1.78 -12.19
C HIS A 79 -9.94 -2.66 -12.60
N ASP A 80 -10.19 -3.96 -12.74
CA ASP A 80 -9.19 -4.97 -13.06
C ASP A 80 -8.22 -4.59 -14.17
N LEU A 81 -8.71 -4.04 -15.29
CA LEU A 81 -7.84 -3.64 -16.40
C LEU A 81 -6.90 -2.49 -16.03
N ILE A 82 -7.37 -1.51 -15.24
CA ILE A 82 -6.54 -0.41 -14.76
C ILE A 82 -5.58 -0.91 -13.68
N ASN A 83 -6.02 -1.85 -12.85
CA ASN A 83 -5.20 -2.49 -11.84
C ASN A 83 -4.07 -3.32 -12.46
N ASP A 84 -4.37 -4.08 -13.51
CA ASP A 84 -3.38 -4.83 -14.29
C ASP A 84 -2.41 -3.88 -14.98
N LEU A 85 -2.89 -2.75 -15.50
CA LEU A 85 -2.02 -1.69 -16.03
C LEU A 85 -1.09 -1.15 -14.94
N ALA A 86 -1.59 -0.82 -13.75
CA ALA A 86 -0.79 -0.34 -12.63
C ALA A 86 0.32 -1.33 -12.26
N GLN A 87 0.01 -2.63 -12.19
CA GLN A 87 1.01 -3.69 -11.96
C GLN A 87 2.10 -3.70 -13.03
N VAL A 88 1.72 -3.62 -14.32
CA VAL A 88 2.67 -3.63 -15.43
C VAL A 88 3.62 -2.42 -15.36
N VAL A 89 3.09 -1.21 -15.13
CA VAL A 89 3.90 0.02 -15.12
C VAL A 89 4.75 0.16 -13.86
N ALA A 90 4.28 -0.31 -12.70
CA ALA A 90 5.07 -0.35 -11.47
C ALA A 90 6.24 -1.36 -11.56
N GLY A 91 6.12 -2.36 -12.42
CA GLY A 91 7.13 -3.37 -12.66
C GLY A 91 7.50 -4.11 -11.37
N LYS A 92 8.79 -4.10 -11.02
CA LYS A 92 9.32 -4.82 -9.84
C LYS A 92 9.35 -3.97 -8.55
N MET A 93 8.82 -2.75 -8.58
CA MET A 93 8.83 -1.85 -7.42
C MET A 93 7.69 -2.17 -6.44
N CYS A 94 6.55 -2.63 -6.94
CA CYS A 94 5.41 -3.05 -6.12
C CYS A 94 5.33 -4.59 -6.11
N SER A 95 4.96 -5.16 -4.97
CA SER A 95 4.73 -6.59 -4.82
C SER A 95 3.46 -6.80 -4.01
N ARG A 96 2.62 -7.74 -4.45
CA ARG A 96 1.43 -8.18 -3.72
C ARG A 96 1.61 -9.60 -3.24
N LEU A 97 1.37 -9.86 -1.96
CA LEU A 97 1.47 -11.19 -1.38
C LEU A 97 0.07 -11.83 -1.27
N ASP A 98 -0.23 -12.73 -2.18
CA ASP A 98 -1.50 -13.47 -2.17
C ASP A 98 -1.42 -14.70 -1.25
N ASN A 99 -2.58 -15.09 -0.71
CA ASN A 99 -2.74 -16.27 0.16
C ASN A 99 -2.79 -17.60 -0.60
N LYS A 100 -2.41 -17.66 -1.88
CA LYS A 100 -2.57 -18.90 -2.67
C LYS A 100 -1.73 -20.02 -2.05
N VAL A 101 -2.44 -21.01 -1.50
CA VAL A 101 -1.95 -22.25 -0.87
C VAL A 101 -1.55 -23.29 -1.93
N ASP A 102 -1.62 -22.95 -3.22
CA ASP A 102 -1.36 -23.90 -4.29
C ASP A 102 0.14 -24.21 -4.40
N GLY A 103 0.51 -25.31 -3.74
CA GLY A 103 1.54 -26.26 -4.15
C GLY A 103 2.81 -25.66 -4.76
N GLY A 104 3.72 -25.20 -3.91
CA GLY A 104 5.15 -25.17 -4.23
C GLY A 104 5.72 -23.86 -4.80
N SER A 105 4.92 -22.86 -5.10
CA SER A 105 5.47 -21.53 -5.44
C SER A 105 5.73 -20.73 -4.15
N GLN A 106 7.00 -20.67 -3.72
CA GLN A 106 7.39 -19.67 -2.73
C GLN A 106 7.04 -18.30 -3.29
N ASN A 107 6.29 -17.50 -2.55
CA ASN A 107 6.01 -16.12 -2.91
C ASN A 107 7.34 -15.34 -3.01
N LYS A 108 7.90 -15.21 -4.21
CA LYS A 108 9.16 -14.49 -4.41
C LYS A 108 8.87 -13.00 -4.54
N ILE A 109 9.28 -12.23 -3.53
CA ILE A 109 9.33 -10.77 -3.64
C ILE A 109 10.58 -10.40 -4.43
N ALA A 110 10.47 -9.46 -5.36
CA ALA A 110 11.64 -8.95 -6.05
C ALA A 110 12.55 -8.22 -5.03
N GLN A 111 13.85 -8.47 -5.04
CA GLN A 111 14.81 -7.79 -4.14
C GLN A 111 14.72 -6.25 -4.25
N LYS A 112 14.32 -5.74 -5.42
CA LYS A 112 14.14 -4.31 -5.69
C LYS A 112 12.78 -3.75 -5.27
N ALA A 113 11.88 -4.58 -4.74
CA ALA A 113 10.56 -4.15 -4.29
C ALA A 113 10.70 -3.10 -3.19
N ARG A 114 9.96 -2.01 -3.36
CA ARG A 114 9.86 -0.88 -2.42
C ARG A 114 8.53 -0.88 -1.73
N HIS A 115 7.49 -1.42 -2.36
CA HIS A 115 6.14 -1.36 -1.83
C HIS A 115 5.56 -2.77 -1.76
N LEU A 116 5.22 -3.20 -0.56
CA LEU A 116 4.57 -4.48 -0.32
C LEU A 116 3.15 -4.23 0.18
N SER A 117 2.20 -4.88 -0.48
CA SER A 117 0.86 -5.05 0.05
C SER A 117 0.45 -6.51 0.05
N TYR A 118 -0.60 -6.82 0.80
CA TYR A 118 -1.06 -8.19 0.91
C TYR A 118 -2.46 -8.29 1.49
N THR A 119 -3.20 -9.34 1.13
CA THR A 119 -4.49 -9.61 1.79
C THR A 119 -4.23 -10.29 3.13
N SER A 120 -4.64 -9.64 4.22
CA SER A 120 -4.51 -10.18 5.58
C SER A 120 -5.37 -11.42 5.76
N SER A 121 -4.86 -12.40 6.51
CA SER A 121 -5.61 -13.59 6.91
C SER A 121 -6.01 -13.50 8.39
N TYR A 122 -6.74 -14.51 8.89
CA TYR A 122 -7.05 -14.58 10.33
C TYR A 122 -5.80 -14.62 11.20
N TYR A 123 -4.78 -15.33 10.74
CA TYR A 123 -3.51 -15.51 11.44
C TYR A 123 -2.35 -15.39 10.47
N ASP A 124 -1.75 -14.20 10.41
CA ASP A 124 -0.59 -13.95 9.58
C ASP A 124 0.70 -14.31 10.36
N GLY A 125 1.14 -15.55 10.16
CA GLY A 125 2.32 -16.13 10.82
C GLY A 125 3.65 -15.81 10.14
N ILE A 126 4.75 -16.18 10.81
CA ILE A 126 6.14 -15.86 10.42
C ILE A 126 6.46 -16.24 8.98
N LYS A 127 6.09 -17.45 8.54
CA LYS A 127 6.38 -17.99 7.20
C LYS A 127 5.95 -17.05 6.06
N ARG A 128 4.86 -16.30 6.27
CA ARG A 128 4.33 -15.34 5.30
C ARG A 128 5.33 -14.21 5.00
N PHE A 129 6.09 -13.78 6.01
CA PHE A 129 6.94 -12.60 5.94
C PHE A 129 8.43 -12.91 5.89
N GLU A 130 8.83 -14.19 5.82
CA GLU A 130 10.26 -14.55 5.69
C GLU A 130 10.86 -14.02 4.39
N VAL A 131 10.03 -13.87 3.36
CA VAL A 131 10.37 -13.28 2.06
C VAL A 131 10.87 -11.83 2.15
N LEU A 132 10.58 -11.14 3.26
CA LEU A 132 11.04 -9.77 3.51
C LEU A 132 12.45 -9.70 4.10
N LYS A 133 13.04 -10.82 4.53
CA LYS A 133 14.42 -10.86 5.05
C LYS A 133 15.45 -10.41 3.99
N GLU A 134 15.12 -10.57 2.70
CA GLU A 134 15.98 -10.24 1.57
C GLU A 134 15.72 -8.83 1.00
N VAL A 135 14.70 -8.11 1.50
CA VAL A 135 14.31 -6.80 0.98
C VAL A 135 15.04 -5.70 1.76
N GLU A 136 15.92 -4.97 1.10
CA GLU A 136 16.82 -4.02 1.78
C GLU A 136 16.16 -2.67 2.12
N CYS A 137 15.19 -2.22 1.33
CA CYS A 137 14.67 -0.85 1.49
C CYS A 137 13.20 -0.74 1.10
N LEU A 138 12.39 -1.55 1.79
CA LEU A 138 10.93 -1.47 1.78
C LEU A 138 10.49 -0.13 2.38
N ARG A 139 9.57 0.55 1.68
CA ARG A 139 8.97 1.83 2.03
C ARG A 139 7.50 1.71 2.42
N THR A 140 6.80 0.72 1.87
CA THR A 140 5.38 0.47 2.18
C THR A 140 5.16 -0.95 2.66
N PHE A 141 4.44 -1.09 3.77
CA PHE A 141 3.94 -2.36 4.30
C PHE A 141 2.44 -2.23 4.62
N LEU A 142 1.59 -2.78 3.75
CA LEU A 142 0.15 -2.47 3.73
C LEU A 142 -0.73 -3.74 3.69
N PRO A 143 -1.39 -4.10 4.80
CA PRO A 143 -2.42 -5.13 4.81
C PRO A 143 -3.74 -4.60 4.22
N PHE A 144 -4.35 -5.40 3.36
CA PHE A 144 -5.70 -5.23 2.86
C PHE A 144 -6.63 -6.32 3.40
N THR A 145 -7.93 -6.12 3.21
CA THR A 145 -8.98 -7.04 3.63
C THR A 145 -9.88 -7.35 2.44
N SER A 146 -10.27 -8.61 2.27
CA SER A 146 -11.25 -9.01 1.26
C SER A 146 -12.70 -8.95 1.75
N SER A 147 -12.91 -8.72 3.06
CA SER A 147 -14.24 -8.62 3.67
C SER A 147 -14.17 -7.89 5.00
N ASP A 148 -15.07 -6.92 5.21
CA ASP A 148 -15.23 -6.20 6.47
C ASP A 148 -16.22 -6.87 7.44
N TYR A 149 -16.74 -8.05 7.09
CA TYR A 149 -17.49 -8.90 8.01
C TYR A 149 -16.49 -9.67 8.90
N PHE A 150 -15.86 -8.96 9.84
CA PHE A 150 -14.65 -9.39 10.55
C PHE A 150 -14.89 -10.30 11.76
N PRO A 151 -14.23 -11.47 11.77
CA PRO A 151 -13.53 -11.95 12.95
C PRO A 151 -12.24 -11.17 13.18
N GLU A 152 -11.79 -11.12 14.43
CA GLU A 152 -10.51 -10.53 14.81
C GLU A 152 -9.35 -11.20 14.05
N ARG A 153 -8.39 -10.38 13.60
CA ARG A 153 -7.19 -10.85 12.89
C ARG A 153 -5.95 -10.58 13.70
N TYR A 154 -4.99 -11.49 13.57
CA TYR A 154 -3.78 -11.48 14.36
C TYR A 154 -2.57 -11.55 13.44
N ILE A 155 -1.57 -10.72 13.76
CA ILE A 155 -0.25 -10.78 13.14
C ILE A 155 0.75 -11.29 14.18
N THR A 156 1.69 -12.11 13.74
CA THR A 156 2.73 -12.63 14.63
C THR A 156 3.54 -11.50 15.28
N SER A 157 3.88 -11.66 16.55
CA SER A 157 4.76 -10.73 17.28
C SER A 157 6.11 -10.55 16.58
N TYR A 158 6.60 -11.57 15.88
CA TYR A 158 7.80 -11.46 15.04
C TYR A 158 7.75 -10.28 14.06
N VAL A 159 6.58 -9.98 13.47
CA VAL A 159 6.49 -8.83 12.56
C VAL A 159 6.73 -7.54 13.33
N LEU A 160 6.09 -7.38 14.49
CA LEU A 160 6.16 -6.16 15.28
C LEU A 160 7.55 -5.96 15.91
N PHE A 161 8.11 -7.00 16.52
CA PHE A 161 9.31 -6.89 17.36
C PHE A 161 10.62 -7.20 16.62
N ASP A 162 10.60 -8.00 15.54
CA ASP A 162 11.82 -8.41 14.84
C ASP A 162 11.92 -7.87 13.41
N LEU A 163 10.81 -7.83 12.67
CA LEU A 163 10.82 -7.48 11.25
C LEU A 163 10.74 -5.97 11.02
N LEU A 164 9.67 -5.31 11.49
CA LEU A 164 9.45 -3.88 11.29
C LEU A 164 10.63 -3.02 11.76
N PRO A 165 11.29 -3.29 12.90
CA PRO A 165 12.43 -2.49 13.34
C PRO A 165 13.63 -2.53 12.39
N LYS A 166 13.74 -3.56 11.53
CA LYS A 166 14.81 -3.69 10.53
C LYS A 166 14.51 -2.92 9.25
N LEU A 167 13.24 -2.55 8.99
CA LEU A 167 12.82 -1.85 7.78
C LEU A 167 13.09 -0.34 7.88
N LYS A 168 14.37 0.05 7.93
CA LYS A 168 14.77 1.44 8.18
C LYS A 168 14.30 2.44 7.11
N CYS A 169 13.93 1.98 5.93
CA CYS A 169 13.39 2.81 4.84
C CYS A 169 11.87 3.03 4.89
N LEU A 170 11.16 2.44 5.85
CA LEU A 170 9.70 2.44 5.88
C LEU A 170 9.14 3.86 6.00
N ARG A 171 8.16 4.18 5.15
CA ARG A 171 7.44 5.47 5.08
C ARG A 171 5.95 5.29 5.36
N VAL A 172 5.37 4.21 4.86
CA VAL A 172 3.97 3.85 5.03
C VAL A 172 3.88 2.50 5.74
N LEU A 173 3.33 2.51 6.94
CA LEU A 173 2.97 1.33 7.71
C LEU A 173 1.47 1.37 7.98
N CYS A 174 0.78 0.25 7.83
CA CYS A 174 -0.59 0.14 8.30
C CYS A 174 -0.73 -1.16 9.08
N LEU A 175 -1.30 -1.04 10.28
CA LEU A 175 -1.57 -2.18 11.16
C LEU A 175 -3.03 -2.23 11.62
N SER A 176 -3.87 -1.32 11.12
CA SER A 176 -5.28 -1.15 11.51
C SER A 176 -6.16 -2.38 11.26
N LYS A 177 -5.68 -3.33 10.43
CA LYS A 177 -6.38 -4.58 10.13
C LYS A 177 -6.13 -5.68 11.16
N TYR A 178 -5.31 -5.44 12.18
CA TYR A 178 -4.96 -6.40 13.21
C TYR A 178 -5.37 -5.93 14.61
N ARG A 179 -5.73 -6.90 15.45
CA ARG A 179 -5.84 -6.69 16.88
C ARG A 179 -4.44 -6.65 17.49
N ILE A 180 -3.96 -5.45 17.79
CA ILE A 180 -2.67 -5.21 18.44
C ILE A 180 -2.93 -4.60 19.81
N ILE A 181 -2.36 -5.22 20.84
CA ILE A 181 -2.50 -4.76 22.24
C ILE A 181 -1.42 -3.71 22.55
N GLU A 182 -0.21 -3.94 22.05
CA GLU A 182 0.96 -3.09 22.30
C GLU A 182 1.76 -2.93 21.01
N LEU A 183 2.13 -1.69 20.70
CA LEU A 183 3.04 -1.37 19.61
C LEU A 183 4.43 -1.14 20.19
N PRO A 184 5.49 -1.80 19.69
CA PRO A 184 6.80 -1.68 20.29
C PRO A 184 7.40 -0.28 20.07
N ASP A 185 8.12 0.21 21.09
CA ASP A 185 8.81 1.51 21.06
C ASP A 185 9.78 1.66 19.87
N SER A 186 10.31 0.54 19.36
CA SER A 186 11.19 0.48 18.21
C SER A 186 10.56 0.98 16.91
N ILE A 187 9.22 1.09 16.83
CA ILE A 187 8.55 1.79 15.72
C ILE A 187 8.89 3.28 15.72
N GLY A 188 9.12 3.88 16.89
CA GLY A 188 9.59 5.26 17.03
C GLY A 188 10.97 5.51 16.42
N ASP A 189 11.80 4.46 16.25
CA ASP A 189 13.11 4.56 15.63
C ASP A 189 13.05 4.62 14.09
N LEU A 190 11.88 4.42 13.48
CA LEU A 190 11.68 4.48 12.03
C LEU A 190 11.64 5.95 11.55
N LYS A 191 12.82 6.56 11.40
CA LYS A 191 12.99 7.98 11.04
C LYS A 191 12.30 8.43 9.76
N HIS A 192 12.02 7.51 8.84
CA HIS A 192 11.36 7.78 7.57
C HIS A 192 9.84 7.56 7.60
N LEU A 193 9.28 7.04 8.69
CA LEU A 193 7.86 6.79 8.82
C LEU A 193 7.09 8.12 8.77
N ARG A 194 6.09 8.19 7.89
CA ARG A 194 5.24 9.38 7.67
C ARG A 194 3.75 9.05 7.75
N TYR A 195 3.40 7.77 7.64
CA TYR A 195 2.04 7.26 7.78
C TYR A 195 2.07 5.98 8.63
N LEU A 196 1.21 5.94 9.66
CA LEU A 196 1.00 4.81 10.58
C LEU A 196 -0.49 4.62 10.85
#